data_AF-A0A9E5RME1-F1
#
_entry.id   AF-A0A9E5RME1-F1
#
_cell.length_a   1.000
_cell.length_b   1.000
_cell.length_c   1.000
_cell.angle_alpha   90.00
_cell.angle_beta   90.00
_cell.angle_gamma   90.00
#
_symmetry.space_group_name_H-M   'P 1'
#
loop_
_entity.id
_entity.type
_entity.pdbx_description
1 polymer ?
#
loop_
_entity_poly.entity_id
_entity_poly.type
_entity_poly.pdbx_seq_one_letter_code
_entity_poly.pdbx_strand_id
1 'polypeptide(L)'
;MTLTDSPQRKAKALKPSSIRPAKELCSECGLCDTYYIQYVKEACAFLNQQIGELEEQTHGRSRNLDNPDDWYFGVSQGMMAARKTEPIEGAQWTGIVSA
;
A
#
# COMPACT_ATOMS: atom_id res chain seq x y z
N MET A 1 14.78 22.59 -12.19
CA MET A 1 14.84 21.12 -12.06
C MET A 1 14.90 20.53 -13.45
N THR A 2 16.11 20.38 -13.97
CA THR A 2 16.38 19.65 -15.21
C THR A 2 16.14 18.17 -14.94
N LEU A 3 15.35 17.52 -15.80
CA LEU A 3 15.09 16.08 -15.79
C LEU A 3 16.38 15.34 -16.15
N THR A 4 17.32 15.26 -15.20
CA THR A 4 18.51 14.43 -15.31
C THR A 4 18.08 12.96 -15.34
N ASP A 5 18.68 12.24 -16.28
CA ASP A 5 18.42 10.84 -16.63
C ASP A 5 18.30 9.96 -15.37
N SER A 6 17.06 9.76 -14.92
CA SER A 6 16.78 9.15 -13.62
C SER A 6 16.92 7.63 -13.74
N PRO A 7 17.57 6.93 -12.79
CA PRO A 7 17.83 5.48 -12.84
C PRO A 7 16.57 4.62 -13.07
N GLN A 8 15.39 5.19 -12.79
CA GLN A 8 14.04 4.73 -13.15
C GLN A 8 13.92 4.17 -14.58
N ARG A 9 14.68 4.69 -15.55
CA ARG A 9 14.57 4.26 -16.96
C ARG A 9 15.24 2.92 -17.28
N LYS A 10 16.04 2.33 -16.39
CA LYS A 10 16.80 1.10 -16.70
C LYS A 10 16.10 -0.18 -16.24
N ALA A 11 15.30 -0.10 -15.20
CA ALA A 11 14.62 -1.27 -14.66
C ALA A 11 13.46 -1.71 -15.57
N LYS A 12 13.34 -3.02 -15.78
CA LYS A 12 12.28 -3.63 -16.59
C LYS A 12 11.37 -4.45 -15.69
N ALA A 13 10.07 -4.31 -15.90
CA ALA A 13 9.05 -5.14 -15.28
C ALA A 13 9.34 -6.64 -15.46
N LEU A 14 8.86 -7.45 -14.53
CA LEU A 14 8.89 -8.90 -14.68
C LEU A 14 7.96 -9.36 -15.79
N LYS A 15 8.32 -10.49 -16.41
CA LYS A 15 7.40 -11.20 -17.31
C LYS A 15 6.37 -11.94 -16.46
N PRO A 16 5.14 -12.18 -16.96
CA PRO A 16 4.07 -12.82 -16.20
C PRO A 16 4.43 -14.17 -15.55
N SER A 17 5.32 -14.97 -16.16
CA SER A 17 5.75 -16.27 -15.64
C SER A 17 7.04 -16.22 -14.79
N SER A 18 7.56 -15.03 -14.51
CA SER A 18 8.80 -14.89 -13.74
C SER A 18 8.53 -15.05 -12.25
N ILE A 19 9.40 -15.76 -11.54
CA ILE A 19 9.32 -15.87 -10.08
C ILE A 19 9.50 -14.47 -9.47
N ARG A 20 8.54 -14.06 -8.64
CA ARG A 20 8.55 -12.76 -7.95
C ARG A 20 9.62 -12.71 -6.84
N PRO A 21 10.14 -11.53 -6.45
CA PRO A 21 11.14 -11.42 -5.38
C PRO A 21 10.68 -11.97 -4.03
N ALA A 22 9.39 -11.81 -3.69
CA ALA A 22 8.79 -12.37 -2.48
C ALA A 22 8.43 -13.87 -2.59
N LYS A 23 8.70 -14.51 -3.74
CA LYS A 23 8.42 -15.94 -4.01
C LYS A 23 6.96 -16.28 -3.67
N GLU A 24 6.74 -17.40 -2.99
CA GLU A 24 5.41 -17.89 -2.56
C GLU A 24 4.69 -16.94 -1.58
N LEU A 25 5.37 -15.95 -1.01
CA LEU A 25 4.76 -14.93 -0.15
C LEU A 25 4.28 -13.70 -0.94
N CYS A 26 4.45 -13.68 -2.27
CA CYS A 26 4.03 -12.54 -3.07
C CYS A 26 2.50 -12.42 -3.10
N SER A 27 1.98 -11.26 -2.70
CA SER A 27 0.55 -10.94 -2.78
C SER A 27 0.09 -10.40 -4.13
N GLU A 28 0.95 -10.45 -5.16
CA GLU A 28 0.68 -9.88 -6.50
C GLU A 28 0.20 -8.41 -6.45
N CYS A 29 0.84 -7.56 -5.63
CA CYS A 29 0.45 -6.15 -5.48
C CYS A 29 0.71 -5.25 -6.73
N GLY A 30 1.30 -5.80 -7.79
CA GLY A 30 1.57 -5.09 -9.05
C GLY A 30 2.89 -4.29 -9.10
N LEU A 31 3.61 -4.10 -7.98
CA LEU A 31 4.87 -3.32 -7.97
C LEU A 31 5.90 -3.87 -8.99
N CYS A 32 6.04 -5.19 -9.04
CA CYS A 32 7.04 -5.86 -9.88
C CYS A 32 6.65 -5.93 -11.37
N ASP A 33 5.43 -5.52 -11.72
CA ASP A 33 4.93 -5.43 -13.11
C ASP A 33 5.26 -4.10 -13.78
N THR A 34 6.03 -3.26 -13.12
CA THR A 34 6.44 -1.94 -13.60
C THR A 34 7.95 -1.78 -13.48
N TYR A 35 8.47 -0.66 -13.98
CA TYR A 35 9.88 -0.29 -13.75
C TYR A 35 10.19 0.00 -12.27
N TYR A 36 9.19 0.13 -11.40
CA TYR A 36 9.40 0.32 -9.96
C TYR A 36 9.96 -0.92 -9.25
N ILE A 37 10.10 -2.07 -9.94
CA ILE A 37 10.77 -3.25 -9.41
C ILE A 37 12.16 -2.98 -8.81
N GLN A 38 12.87 -1.95 -9.29
CA GLN A 38 14.16 -1.56 -8.71
C GLN A 38 14.07 -1.20 -7.21
N TYR A 39 12.88 -0.81 -6.72
CA TYR A 39 12.61 -0.49 -5.33
C TYR A 39 12.01 -1.65 -4.53
N VAL A 40 12.01 -2.87 -5.09
CA VAL A 40 11.30 -4.00 -4.45
C VAL A 40 11.90 -4.37 -3.09
N LYS A 41 13.20 -4.17 -2.88
CA LYS A 41 13.86 -4.47 -1.61
C LYS A 41 13.51 -3.44 -0.53
N GLU A 42 13.16 -2.23 -0.96
CA GLU A 42 12.80 -1.12 -0.10
C GLU A 42 11.29 -1.09 0.18
N ALA A 43 10.45 -1.35 -0.82
CA ALA A 43 9.01 -1.11 -0.75
C ALA A 43 8.16 -2.38 -0.52
N CYS A 44 8.67 -3.58 -0.79
CA CYS A 44 7.85 -4.79 -0.68
C CYS A 44 7.54 -5.12 0.79
N ALA A 45 6.26 -5.17 1.14
CA ALA A 45 5.79 -5.51 2.49
C ALA A 45 6.20 -6.92 2.97
N PHE A 46 6.61 -7.81 2.06
CA PHE A 46 7.08 -9.16 2.38
C PHE A 46 8.61 -9.29 2.44
N LEU A 47 9.35 -8.25 2.04
CA LEU A 47 10.81 -8.21 2.11
C LEU A 47 11.33 -7.18 3.12
N ASN A 48 10.61 -6.07 3.30
CA ASN A 48 10.98 -4.97 4.19
C ASN A 48 9.74 -4.35 4.83
N GLN A 49 9.42 -4.79 6.05
CA GLN A 49 8.26 -4.32 6.81
C GLN A 49 8.62 -3.03 7.56
N GLN A 50 8.01 -1.91 7.17
CA GLN A 50 8.31 -0.56 7.70
C GLN A 50 7.04 0.17 8.16
N ILE A 51 6.05 -0.57 8.68
CA ILE A 51 4.74 0.02 8.98
C ILE A 51 4.88 1.13 10.03
N GLY A 52 5.66 0.93 11.09
CA GLY A 52 5.80 1.91 12.17
C GLY A 52 6.43 3.23 11.69
N GLU A 53 7.50 3.15 10.90
CA GLU A 53 8.18 4.31 10.33
C GLU A 53 7.29 5.06 9.33
N LEU A 54 6.56 4.34 8.49
CA LEU A 54 5.64 4.94 7.52
C LEU A 54 4.41 5.57 8.19
N GLU A 55 3.97 5.04 9.34
CA GLU A 55 2.91 5.67 10.14
C GLU A 55 3.36 7.01 10.69
N GLU A 56 4.55 7.08 11.30
CA GLU A 56 5.13 8.33 11.79
C GLU A 56 5.24 9.36 10.65
N GLN A 57 5.78 8.93 9.50
CA GLN A 57 5.94 9.80 8.34
C GLN A 57 4.60 10.31 7.76
N THR A 58 3.59 9.43 7.70
CA THR A 58 2.32 9.73 7.01
C THR A 58 1.31 10.42 7.92
N HIS A 59 1.29 10.07 9.21
CA HIS A 59 0.29 10.50 10.17
C HIS A 59 0.85 11.42 11.27
N GLY A 60 2.18 11.61 11.33
CA GLY A 60 2.85 12.42 12.35
C GLY A 60 2.99 11.75 13.71
N ARG A 61 2.60 10.46 13.80
CA ARG A 61 2.80 9.58 14.95
C ARG A 61 2.69 8.12 14.51
N SER A 62 3.38 7.21 15.19
CA SER A 62 3.10 5.77 15.14
C SER A 62 1.99 5.36 16.14
N ARG A 63 1.60 4.08 16.10
CA ARG A 63 0.63 3.49 17.05
C ARG A 63 1.15 3.58 18.49
N ASN A 64 0.25 3.91 19.42
CA ASN A 64 0.49 3.73 20.85
C ASN A 64 0.05 2.32 21.28
N LEU A 65 1.00 1.47 21.68
CA LEU A 65 0.72 0.08 22.08
C LEU A 65 0.04 -0.05 23.46
N ASP A 66 0.00 1.02 24.25
CA ASP A 66 -0.77 1.09 25.49
C ASP A 66 -2.24 1.51 25.25
N ASN A 67 -2.59 1.87 24.01
CA ASN A 67 -3.96 2.16 23.60
C ASN A 67 -4.51 1.01 22.74
N PRO A 68 -5.51 0.24 23.23
CA PRO A 68 -6.10 -0.86 22.48
C PRO A 68 -6.63 -0.47 21.10
N ASP A 69 -7.22 0.73 20.95
CA ASP A 69 -7.76 1.16 19.65
C ASP A 69 -6.64 1.35 18.62
N ASP A 70 -5.52 1.95 19.03
CA ASP A 70 -4.34 2.11 18.18
C ASP A 70 -3.70 0.75 17.86
N TRP A 71 -3.65 -0.19 18.82
CA TRP A 71 -3.11 -1.53 18.59
C TRP A 71 -3.96 -2.30 17.56
N TYR A 72 -5.28 -2.35 17.74
CA TYR A 72 -6.15 -3.16 16.89
C TYR A 72 -6.46 -2.50 15.54
N PHE A 73 -6.67 -1.19 15.52
CA PHE A 73 -7.18 -0.48 14.33
C PHE A 73 -6.16 0.49 13.72
N GLY A 74 -5.05 0.77 14.39
CA GLY A 74 -4.01 1.67 13.91
C GLY A 74 -4.27 3.15 14.17
N VAL A 75 -3.39 3.98 13.63
CA VAL A 75 -3.47 5.44 13.78
C VAL A 75 -4.75 5.97 13.11
N SER A 76 -5.68 6.49 13.92
CA SER A 76 -6.97 7.02 13.45
C SER A 76 -7.40 8.27 14.23
N GLN A 77 -8.30 9.07 13.66
CA GLN A 77 -8.91 10.24 14.29
C GLN A 77 -10.36 10.02 14.73
N GLY A 78 -11.08 9.11 14.05
CA GLY A 78 -12.46 8.76 14.37
C GLY A 78 -12.90 7.53 13.57
N MET A 79 -13.80 6.74 14.17
CA MET A 79 -14.35 5.53 13.57
C MET A 79 -15.88 5.65 13.49
N MET A 80 -16.46 5.29 12.36
CA MET A 80 -17.90 5.36 12.13
C MET A 80 -18.37 4.31 11.12
N ALA A 81 -19.65 3.96 11.17
CA ALA A 81 -20.34 3.22 10.13
C ALA A 81 -21.14 4.19 9.25
N ALA A 82 -21.09 3.99 7.93
CA ALA A 82 -21.78 4.85 6.97
C ALA A 82 -22.45 4.02 5.86
N ARG A 83 -23.51 4.59 5.29
CA ARG A 83 -24.25 4.04 4.14
C ARG A 83 -24.69 5.19 3.24
N LYS A 84 -24.60 5.01 1.92
CA LYS A 84 -25.17 5.98 0.96
C LYS A 84 -26.70 5.96 1.01
N THR A 85 -27.30 7.14 0.98
CA THR A 85 -28.76 7.32 0.86
C THR A 85 -29.27 6.73 -0.45
N GLU A 86 -28.55 6.94 -1.54
CA GLU A 86 -28.79 6.35 -2.86
C GLU A 86 -27.62 5.42 -3.23
N PRO A 87 -27.78 4.08 -3.08
CA PRO A 87 -26.75 3.12 -3.44
C PRO A 87 -26.46 3.11 -4.95
N ILE A 88 -25.20 2.87 -5.32
CA ILE A 88 -24.80 2.66 -6.73
C ILE A 88 -25.09 1.21 -7.12
N GLU A 89 -25.90 1.01 -8.17
CA GLU A 89 -26.21 -0.31 -8.70
C GLU A 89 -24.92 -1.03 -9.17
N GLY A 90 -24.81 -2.32 -8.83
CA GLY A 90 -23.65 -3.15 -9.17
C GLY A 90 -22.42 -2.98 -8.25
N ALA A 91 -22.45 -2.06 -7.28
CA ALA A 91 -21.39 -1.94 -6.28
C ALA A 91 -21.44 -3.09 -5.24
N GLN A 92 -20.29 -3.41 -4.62
CA GLN A 92 -20.18 -4.48 -3.62
C GLN A 92 -21.04 -4.23 -2.35
N TRP A 93 -21.25 -2.96 -1.99
CA TRP A 93 -22.12 -2.50 -0.90
C TRP A 93 -22.93 -1.32 -1.43
N THR A 94 -23.04 -0.21 -0.69
CA THR A 94 -23.74 0.98 -1.20
C THR A 94 -22.87 1.86 -2.10
N GLY A 95 -21.61 1.49 -2.35
CA GLY A 95 -20.72 2.22 -3.27
C GLY A 95 -20.01 3.43 -2.65
N ILE A 96 -19.59 3.37 -1.38
CA ILE A 96 -18.86 4.48 -0.73
C ILE A 96 -17.53 4.77 -1.43
N VAL A 97 -16.78 3.72 -1.82
CA VAL A 97 -15.46 3.86 -2.47
C VAL A 97 -15.58 4.25 -3.96
N SER A 98 -16.65 3.86 -4.63
CA SER A 98 -16.82 4.05 -6.09
C SER A 98 -17.29 5.44 -6.50
N ALA A 99 -17.66 6.28 -5.54
CA ALA A 99 -18.26 7.60 -5.78
C ALA A 99 -17.25 8.74 -5.83
#